data_AF-A0A0N0THC8-F1
#
_entry.id   AF-A0A0N0THC8-F1
#
_cell.length_a   1.000
_cell.length_b   1.000
_cell.length_c   1.000
_cell.angle_alpha   90.00
_cell.angle_beta   90.00
_cell.angle_gamma   90.00
#
_symmetry.space_group_name_H-M   'P 1'
#
loop_
_entity.id
_entity.type
_entity.pdbx_description
1 polymer ?
#
loop_
_entity_poly.entity_id
_entity_poly.type
_entity_poly.pdbx_seq_one_letter_code
_entity_poly.pdbx_strand_id
1 'polypeptide(L)'
;MAVEHWLLSATHDRARARQEWRTDGYALLRCGGILSAVRIGAAVVHAAAGCDEPLAVSRYLARALLGPAFVDRESLRYYVLVGSSTGRRTAWNRLGAGAEFMGAGHYLGVPAVTVTSPTARIAWCVEIGSPGDLAPADAVSQLVLTGRYRLAGGERSAGG
;
A
#
# COMPACT_ATOMS: atom_id res chain seq x y z
N MET A 1 0.72 -21.00 -0.29
CA MET A 1 1.31 -20.75 -1.65
C MET A 1 2.67 -20.05 -1.55
N ALA A 2 3.42 -19.87 -2.65
CA ALA A 2 4.76 -19.26 -2.62
C ALA A 2 4.76 -17.82 -2.05
N VAL A 3 3.81 -16.98 -2.47
CA VAL A 3 3.62 -15.61 -1.96
C VAL A 3 3.32 -15.60 -0.46
N GLU A 4 2.42 -16.47 -0.01
CA GLU A 4 2.09 -16.61 1.41
C GLU A 4 3.34 -16.97 2.24
N HIS A 5 4.13 -17.96 1.78
CA HIS A 5 5.35 -18.35 2.47
C HIS A 5 6.37 -17.20 2.54
N TRP A 6 6.49 -16.44 1.45
CA TRP A 6 7.35 -15.26 1.39
C TRP A 6 6.89 -14.18 2.36
N LEU A 7 5.60 -13.80 2.38
CA LEU A 7 5.06 -12.83 3.35
C LEU A 7 5.29 -13.29 4.80
N LEU A 8 5.05 -14.57 5.09
CA LEU A 8 5.28 -15.14 6.42
C LEU A 8 6.76 -15.16 6.84
N SER A 9 7.71 -14.93 5.92
CA SER A 9 9.12 -14.75 6.29
C SER A 9 9.40 -13.38 6.94
N ALA A 10 8.45 -12.44 6.88
CA ALA A 10 8.52 -11.16 7.58
C ALA A 10 8.10 -11.25 9.07
N THR A 11 7.72 -12.43 9.58
CA THR A 11 7.39 -12.66 10.99
C THR A 11 8.18 -13.83 11.58
N HIS A 12 8.44 -13.76 12.89
CA HIS A 12 9.07 -14.86 13.62
C HIS A 12 8.06 -15.96 13.99
N ASP A 13 6.77 -15.59 14.15
CA ASP A 13 5.69 -16.52 14.50
C ASP A 13 4.74 -16.71 13.31
N ARG A 14 5.11 -17.64 12.43
CA ARG A 14 4.33 -17.98 11.23
C ARG A 14 3.00 -18.63 11.56
N ALA A 15 2.93 -19.38 12.66
CA ALA A 15 1.72 -20.09 13.06
C ALA A 15 0.65 -19.10 13.52
N ARG A 16 1.04 -18.13 14.35
CA ARG A 16 0.18 -17.02 14.75
C ARG A 16 -0.28 -16.19 13.56
N ALA A 17 0.61 -15.77 12.67
CA ALA A 17 0.21 -14.99 11.50
C ALA A 17 -0.78 -15.73 10.59
N ARG A 18 -0.66 -17.05 10.44
CA ARG A 18 -1.68 -17.86 9.73
C ARG A 18 -3.00 -17.93 10.48
N GLN A 19 -2.99 -17.91 11.82
CA GLN A 19 -4.20 -17.85 12.61
C GLN A 19 -4.89 -16.50 12.46
N GLU A 20 -4.14 -15.40 12.53
CA GLU A 20 -4.64 -14.02 12.31
C GLU A 20 -5.25 -13.90 10.91
N TRP A 21 -4.60 -14.42 9.86
CA TRP A 21 -5.21 -14.45 8.51
C TRP A 21 -6.52 -15.23 8.44
N ARG A 22 -6.67 -16.32 9.18
CA ARG A 22 -7.90 -17.13 9.19
C ARG A 22 -9.02 -16.47 9.99
N THR A 23 -8.69 -15.81 11.09
CA THR A 23 -9.68 -15.21 12.01
C THR A 23 -10.06 -13.80 11.58
N ASP A 24 -9.05 -12.97 11.29
CA ASP A 24 -9.20 -11.52 11.13
C ASP A 24 -9.09 -11.07 9.66
N GLY A 25 -8.59 -11.95 8.78
CA GLY A 25 -8.37 -11.65 7.37
C GLY A 25 -7.08 -10.86 7.08
N TYR A 26 -6.32 -10.48 8.11
CA TYR A 26 -5.00 -9.84 8.01
C TYR A 26 -4.10 -10.33 9.13
N ALA A 27 -2.77 -10.16 8.98
CA ALA A 27 -1.77 -10.53 9.98
C ALA A 27 -0.75 -9.42 10.14
N LEU A 28 -0.20 -9.27 11.35
CA LEU A 28 0.84 -8.26 11.61
C LEU A 28 2.22 -8.75 11.15
N LEU A 29 2.77 -8.11 10.13
CA LEU A 29 4.09 -8.41 9.57
C LEU A 29 5.08 -7.28 9.86
N ARG A 30 6.35 -7.64 10.10
CA ARG A 30 7.39 -6.66 10.41
C ARG A 30 7.94 -6.03 9.13
N CYS A 31 8.01 -4.71 9.12
CA CYS A 31 8.64 -3.95 8.04
C CYS A 31 10.18 -3.85 8.22
N GLY A 32 10.87 -3.54 7.13
CA GLY A 32 12.31 -3.28 7.09
C GLY A 32 13.20 -4.51 6.90
N GLY A 33 12.61 -5.70 6.73
CA GLY A 33 13.30 -6.92 6.31
C GLY A 33 13.13 -7.15 4.81
N ILE A 34 12.42 -8.23 4.46
CA ILE A 34 12.10 -8.60 3.08
C ILE A 34 11.12 -7.63 2.39
N LEU A 35 10.39 -6.83 3.17
CA LEU A 35 9.44 -5.83 2.69
C LEU A 35 9.40 -4.62 3.62
N SER A 36 8.99 -3.50 3.05
CA SER A 36 8.53 -2.29 3.71
C SER A 36 7.24 -1.84 3.06
N ALA A 37 6.62 -0.78 3.56
CA ALA A 37 5.44 -0.22 2.92
C ALA A 37 5.47 1.29 2.88
N VAL A 38 4.59 1.84 2.06
CA VAL A 38 4.32 3.27 1.97
C VAL A 38 2.85 3.46 2.27
N ARG A 39 2.57 4.15 3.36
CA ARG A 39 1.21 4.50 3.78
C ARG A 39 0.80 5.80 3.09
N ILE A 40 -0.26 5.76 2.30
CA ILE A 40 -0.76 6.88 1.51
C ILE A 40 -2.21 7.18 1.93
N GLY A 41 -2.57 8.45 2.09
CA GLY A 41 -3.96 8.84 2.36
C GLY A 41 -4.89 8.54 1.18
N ALA A 42 -6.11 8.06 1.45
CA ALA A 42 -7.11 7.77 0.42
C ALA A 42 -7.37 8.97 -0.50
N ALA A 43 -7.48 10.18 0.05
CA ALA A 43 -7.66 11.40 -0.74
C ALA A 43 -6.56 11.62 -1.81
N VAL A 44 -5.31 11.29 -1.49
CA VAL A 44 -4.20 11.39 -2.45
C VAL A 44 -4.35 10.34 -3.56
N VAL A 45 -4.67 9.11 -3.19
CA VAL A 45 -4.87 8.01 -4.15
C VAL A 45 -6.08 8.28 -5.06
N HIS A 46 -7.21 8.70 -4.48
CA HIS A 46 -8.44 9.01 -5.22
C HIS A 46 -8.25 10.20 -6.15
N ALA A 47 -7.58 11.26 -5.71
CA ALA A 47 -7.23 12.36 -6.59
C ALA A 47 -6.32 11.91 -7.75
N ALA A 48 -5.35 11.03 -7.49
CA ALA A 48 -4.48 10.47 -8.53
C ALA A 48 -5.26 9.56 -9.50
N ALA A 49 -6.26 8.83 -9.01
CA ALA A 49 -7.15 8.02 -9.85
C ALA A 49 -8.18 8.88 -10.62
N GLY A 50 -8.56 10.03 -10.09
CA GLY A 50 -9.65 10.86 -10.59
C GLY A 50 -11.05 10.38 -10.16
N CYS A 51 -11.11 9.42 -9.23
CA CYS A 51 -12.36 8.87 -8.66
C CYS A 51 -12.06 8.15 -7.34
N ASP A 52 -13.10 7.82 -6.59
CA ASP A 52 -13.06 7.04 -5.35
C ASP A 52 -13.68 5.63 -5.47
N GLU A 53 -14.29 5.32 -6.63
CA GLU A 53 -14.90 4.02 -6.90
C GLU A 53 -13.87 2.87 -6.80
N PRO A 54 -14.02 1.92 -5.83
CA PRO A 54 -12.99 0.95 -5.50
C PRO A 54 -12.41 0.17 -6.68
N LEU A 55 -13.26 -0.30 -7.61
CA LEU A 55 -12.76 -1.10 -8.74
C LEU A 55 -11.98 -0.24 -9.74
N ALA A 56 -12.42 1.00 -9.97
CA ALA A 56 -11.73 1.94 -10.85
C ALA A 56 -10.37 2.35 -10.26
N VAL A 57 -10.31 2.60 -8.94
CA VAL A 57 -9.07 2.88 -8.21
C VAL A 57 -8.11 1.69 -8.29
N SER A 58 -8.57 0.46 -8.04
CA SER A 58 -7.73 -0.74 -8.15
C SER A 58 -7.12 -0.90 -9.56
N ARG A 59 -7.92 -0.69 -10.62
CA ARG A 59 -7.42 -0.71 -12.02
C ARG A 59 -6.41 0.38 -12.29
N TYR A 60 -6.59 1.57 -11.73
CA TYR A 60 -5.61 2.65 -11.83
C TYR A 60 -4.30 2.29 -11.12
N LEU A 61 -4.38 1.81 -9.87
CA LEU A 61 -3.22 1.40 -9.08
C LEU A 61 -2.41 0.29 -9.74
N ALA A 62 -3.07 -0.71 -10.33
CA ALA A 62 -2.40 -1.81 -11.03
C ALA A 62 -1.51 -1.31 -12.19
N ARG A 63 -1.97 -0.28 -12.91
CA ARG A 63 -1.20 0.35 -14.00
C ARG A 63 -0.10 1.29 -13.47
N ALA A 64 -0.40 2.02 -12.40
CA ALA A 64 0.49 3.07 -11.90
C ALA A 64 1.65 2.52 -11.06
N LEU A 65 1.44 1.46 -10.28
CA LEU A 65 2.38 1.01 -9.25
C LEU A 65 3.35 -0.07 -9.71
N LEU A 66 2.98 -0.90 -10.70
CA LEU A 66 3.77 -2.07 -11.10
C LEU A 66 4.19 -2.94 -9.89
N GLY A 67 3.30 -3.07 -8.92
CA GLY A 67 3.54 -3.79 -7.67
C GLY A 67 2.34 -3.73 -6.73
N PRO A 68 2.38 -4.52 -5.64
CA PRO A 68 1.21 -4.81 -4.83
C PRO A 68 0.83 -3.66 -3.90
N ALA A 69 -0.47 -3.50 -3.75
CA ALA A 69 -1.06 -2.50 -2.88
C ALA A 69 -2.36 -3.02 -2.27
N PHE A 70 -2.63 -2.62 -1.04
CA PHE A 70 -3.88 -2.90 -0.37
C PHE A 70 -4.43 -1.65 0.30
N VAL A 71 -5.71 -1.67 0.63
CA VAL A 71 -6.39 -0.58 1.33
C VAL A 71 -6.83 -1.07 2.70
N ASP A 72 -6.71 -0.22 3.71
CA ASP A 72 -7.48 -0.30 4.95
C ASP A 72 -8.56 0.78 4.87
N ARG A 73 -9.81 0.34 4.71
CA ARG A 73 -10.97 1.22 4.51
C ARG A 73 -11.38 1.93 5.79
N GLU A 74 -11.07 1.37 6.96
CA GLU A 74 -11.41 2.01 8.24
C GLU A 74 -10.51 3.21 8.50
N SER A 75 -9.20 3.08 8.24
CA SER A 75 -8.24 4.18 8.40
C SER A 75 -8.14 5.11 7.19
N LEU A 76 -8.84 4.79 6.10
CA LEU A 76 -8.78 5.47 4.81
C LEU A 76 -7.34 5.61 4.30
N ARG A 77 -6.60 4.50 4.36
CA ARG A 77 -5.19 4.42 3.94
C ARG A 77 -4.98 3.33 2.91
N TYR A 78 -4.14 3.65 1.92
CA TYR A 78 -3.56 2.68 1.01
C TYR A 78 -2.13 2.37 1.45
N TYR A 79 -1.74 1.12 1.31
CA TYR A 79 -0.42 0.62 1.64
C TYR A 79 0.17 -0.04 0.41
N VAL A 80 1.26 0.53 -0.10
CA VAL A 80 2.00 -0.03 -1.22
C VAL A 80 3.21 -0.77 -0.67
N LEU A 81 3.40 -2.04 -1.01
CA LEU A 81 4.59 -2.76 -0.56
C LEU A 81 5.77 -2.37 -1.46
N VAL A 82 6.90 -2.06 -0.81
CA VAL A 82 8.12 -1.59 -1.46
C VAL A 82 9.34 -2.27 -0.84
N GLY A 83 10.49 -2.19 -1.52
CA GLY A 83 11.77 -2.65 -0.98
C GLY A 83 12.21 -1.84 0.24
N SER A 84 12.94 -2.48 1.17
CA SER A 84 13.43 -1.85 2.41
C SER A 84 14.44 -0.71 2.18
N SER A 85 15.09 -0.65 1.00
CA SER A 85 15.97 0.45 0.62
C SER A 85 15.23 1.72 0.17
N THR A 86 13.91 1.66 -0.03
CA THR A 86 13.11 2.77 -0.57
C THR A 86 13.24 4.04 0.25
N GLY A 87 13.17 3.94 1.58
CA GLY A 87 13.32 5.07 2.50
C GLY A 87 14.70 5.71 2.53
N ARG A 88 15.73 5.11 1.90
CA ARG A 88 17.08 5.70 1.81
C ARG A 88 17.22 6.66 0.62
N ARG A 89 16.25 6.69 -0.31
CA ARG A 89 16.31 7.55 -1.49
C ARG A 89 16.02 9.00 -1.09
N THR A 90 16.85 9.94 -1.53
CA THR A 90 16.71 11.38 -1.22
C THR A 90 15.38 11.97 -1.71
N ALA A 91 14.82 11.43 -2.81
CA ALA A 91 13.51 11.81 -3.31
C ALA A 91 12.38 11.54 -2.29
N TRP A 92 12.55 10.55 -1.41
CA TRP A 92 11.53 10.14 -0.45
C TRP A 92 11.43 11.06 0.77
N ASN A 93 12.53 11.71 1.14
CA ASN A 93 12.52 12.73 2.18
C ASN A 93 11.63 13.94 1.81
N ARG A 94 11.28 14.10 0.53
CA ARG A 94 10.46 15.22 0.02
C ARG A 94 8.99 14.85 -0.23
N LEU A 95 8.56 13.61 0.01
CA LEU A 95 7.19 13.18 -0.26
C LEU A 95 6.14 13.92 0.57
N GLY A 96 6.54 14.50 1.71
CA GLY A 96 5.75 15.48 2.46
C GLY A 96 4.42 14.94 3.00
N ALA A 97 3.49 15.84 3.33
CA ALA A 97 2.17 15.47 3.83
C ALA A 97 1.41 14.59 2.81
N GLY A 98 0.92 13.44 3.27
CA GLY A 98 0.08 12.53 2.48
C GLY A 98 0.67 11.16 2.19
N ALA A 99 1.99 10.96 2.37
CA ALA A 99 2.64 9.65 2.27
C ALA A 99 3.72 9.48 3.34
N GLU A 100 3.86 8.26 3.86
CA GLU A 100 4.82 7.91 4.90
C GLU A 100 5.48 6.57 4.63
N PHE A 101 6.80 6.51 4.72
CA PHE A 101 7.55 5.26 4.59
C PHE A 101 7.55 4.48 5.91
N MET A 102 7.06 3.25 5.85
CA MET A 102 7.03 2.30 6.96
C MET A 102 8.22 1.34 6.86
N GLY A 103 9.33 1.75 7.47
CA GLY A 103 10.60 1.04 7.50
C GLY A 103 10.78 0.08 8.69
N ALA A 104 12.04 -0.16 9.06
CA ALA A 104 12.36 -0.91 10.27
C ALA A 104 11.66 -0.34 11.51
N GLY A 105 11.26 -1.22 12.43
CA GLY A 105 10.53 -0.85 13.66
C GLY A 105 9.02 -0.72 13.50
N HIS A 106 8.50 -0.73 12.26
CA HIS A 106 7.06 -0.73 12.00
C HIS A 106 6.50 -2.13 11.85
N TYR A 107 5.23 -2.29 12.23
CA TYR A 107 4.40 -3.45 11.93
C TYR A 107 3.25 -3.03 11.03
N LEU A 108 2.87 -3.92 10.11
CA LEU A 108 1.86 -3.67 9.11
C LEU A 108 0.83 -4.81 9.13
N GLY A 109 -0.46 -4.46 9.23
CA GLY A 109 -1.54 -5.41 9.03
C GLY A 109 -1.67 -5.74 7.55
N VAL A 110 -1.15 -6.89 7.13
CA VAL A 110 -1.15 -7.32 5.73
C VAL A 110 -2.30 -8.30 5.50
N PRO A 111 -3.20 -8.06 4.55
CA PRO A 111 -4.33 -8.95 4.29
C PRO A 111 -3.84 -10.33 3.84
N ALA A 112 -4.64 -11.37 4.13
CA ALA A 112 -4.38 -12.68 3.57
C ALA A 112 -4.36 -12.59 2.03
N VAL A 113 -3.53 -13.40 1.38
CA VAL A 113 -3.24 -13.29 -0.06
C VAL A 113 -4.51 -13.32 -0.92
N THR A 114 -5.54 -14.03 -0.47
CA THR A 114 -6.81 -14.21 -1.19
C THR A 114 -7.85 -13.11 -0.94
N VAL A 115 -7.57 -12.12 -0.08
CA VAL A 115 -8.55 -11.09 0.30
C VAL A 115 -8.51 -9.93 -0.68
N THR A 116 -9.35 -10.00 -1.71
CA THR A 116 -9.53 -8.98 -2.76
C THR A 116 -10.93 -8.34 -2.74
N SER A 117 -11.81 -8.80 -1.85
CA SER A 117 -13.20 -8.32 -1.80
C SER A 117 -13.28 -6.80 -1.59
N PRO A 118 -14.11 -6.08 -2.37
CA PRO A 118 -14.38 -4.67 -2.15
C PRO A 118 -15.01 -4.36 -0.78
N THR A 119 -15.65 -5.35 -0.15
CA THR A 119 -16.36 -5.19 1.14
C THR A 119 -15.50 -5.52 2.37
N ALA A 120 -14.34 -6.17 2.18
CA ALA A 120 -13.43 -6.45 3.30
C ALA A 120 -12.80 -5.15 3.81
N ARG A 121 -12.59 -5.03 5.12
CA ARG A 121 -11.94 -3.84 5.70
C ARG A 121 -10.56 -3.62 5.10
N ILE A 122 -9.72 -4.66 5.16
CA ILE A 122 -8.37 -4.67 4.59
C ILE A 122 -8.37 -5.62 3.40
N ALA A 123 -8.05 -5.13 2.21
CA ALA A 123 -8.06 -5.95 0.99
C ALA A 123 -7.03 -5.49 -0.03
N TRP A 124 -6.48 -6.45 -0.79
CA TRP A 124 -5.64 -6.18 -1.94
C TRP A 124 -6.40 -5.40 -3.01
N CYS A 125 -5.84 -4.26 -3.42
CA CYS A 125 -6.24 -3.53 -4.62
C CYS A 125 -5.42 -3.97 -5.84
N VAL A 126 -4.17 -4.33 -5.60
CA VAL A 126 -3.24 -4.93 -6.57
C VAL A 126 -2.59 -6.11 -5.86
N GLU A 127 -2.82 -7.31 -6.39
CA GLU A 127 -2.29 -8.56 -5.83
C GLU A 127 -0.77 -8.65 -5.98
N ILE A 128 -0.15 -9.52 -5.19
CA ILE A 128 1.29 -9.83 -5.31
C ILE A 128 1.45 -10.88 -6.42
N GLY A 129 2.11 -10.52 -7.52
CA GLY A 129 2.31 -11.43 -8.65
C GLY A 129 3.27 -12.58 -8.32
N SER A 130 4.35 -12.29 -7.59
CA SER A 130 5.33 -13.30 -7.18
C SER A 130 6.09 -12.90 -5.90
N PRO A 131 6.74 -13.84 -5.18
CA PRO A 131 7.60 -13.49 -4.05
C PRO A 131 8.62 -12.40 -4.38
N GLY A 132 8.59 -11.29 -3.62
CA GLY A 132 9.53 -10.18 -3.84
C GLY A 132 9.14 -9.21 -4.95
N ASP A 133 8.02 -9.43 -5.64
CA ASP A 133 7.48 -8.50 -6.62
C ASP A 133 6.88 -7.28 -5.90
N LEU A 134 7.75 -6.31 -5.63
CA LEU A 134 7.49 -5.10 -4.84
C LEU A 134 7.44 -3.89 -5.75
N ALA A 135 6.60 -2.91 -5.41
CA ALA A 135 6.45 -1.71 -6.23
C ALA A 135 7.77 -0.90 -6.26
N PRO A 136 8.22 -0.44 -7.45
CA PRO A 136 9.36 0.45 -7.56
C PRO A 136 9.08 1.80 -6.89
N ALA A 137 10.08 2.29 -6.16
CA ALA A 137 10.02 3.56 -5.43
C ALA A 137 9.60 4.76 -6.29
N ASP A 138 9.98 4.77 -7.57
CA ASP A 138 9.69 5.87 -8.48
C ASP A 138 8.22 5.87 -8.91
N ALA A 139 7.60 4.69 -9.08
CA ALA A 139 6.17 4.56 -9.37
C ALA A 139 5.30 5.07 -8.21
N VAL A 140 5.67 4.72 -6.96
CA VAL A 140 4.96 5.22 -5.78
C VAL A 140 5.12 6.74 -5.64
N SER A 141 6.30 7.27 -5.96
CA SER A 141 6.55 8.71 -5.93
C SER A 141 5.69 9.47 -6.95
N GLN A 142 5.59 8.95 -8.18
CA GLN A 142 4.74 9.52 -9.23
C GLN A 142 3.25 9.51 -8.86
N LEU A 143 2.77 8.41 -8.26
CA LEU A 143 1.40 8.31 -7.74
C LEU A 143 1.11 9.43 -6.74
N VAL A 144 1.97 9.58 -5.73
CA VAL A 144 1.79 10.58 -4.67
C VAL A 144 1.87 12.01 -5.21
N LEU A 145 2.83 12.31 -6.09
CA LEU A 145 2.96 13.62 -6.71
C LEU A 145 1.74 13.98 -7.56
N THR A 146 1.24 13.04 -8.36
CA THR A 146 0.04 13.23 -9.18
C THR A 146 -1.18 13.53 -8.31
N GLY A 147 -1.38 12.75 -7.25
CA GLY A 147 -2.50 12.96 -6.32
C GLY A 147 -2.44 14.32 -5.63
N ARG A 148 -1.27 14.70 -5.10
CA ARG A 148 -1.07 16.00 -4.45
C ARG A 148 -1.28 17.17 -5.41
N TYR A 149 -0.78 17.06 -6.65
CA TYR A 149 -0.96 18.09 -7.66
C TYR A 149 -2.45 18.34 -7.95
N ARG A 150 -3.23 17.26 -8.08
CA ARG A 150 -4.68 17.36 -8.34
C ARG A 150 -5.47 17.87 -7.14
N LEU A 151 -5.11 17.48 -5.92
CA LEU A 151 -5.72 18.04 -4.70
C LEU A 151 -5.52 19.55 -4.62
N ALA A 152 -4.29 20.02 -4.81
CA ALA A 152 -4.00 21.46 -4.80
C ALA A 152 -4.68 22.21 -5.97
N GLY A 153 -4.90 21.53 -7.10
CA GLY A 153 -5.67 22.07 -8.23
C GLY A 153 -7.17 22.23 -7.92
N GLY A 154 -7.78 21.23 -7.28
CA GLY A 154 -9.20 21.25 -6.91
C GLY A 154 -9.55 22.28 -5.84
N GLU A 155 -8.67 22.47 -4.85
CA GLU A 155 -8.82 23.52 -3.83
C GLU A 155 -8.84 24.93 -4.43
N ARG A 156 -8.09 25.16 -5.51
CA ARG A 156 -8.08 26.45 -6.23
C ARG A 156 -9.34 26.71 -7.07
N SER A 157 -10.05 25.67 -7.49
CA SER A 157 -11.27 25.80 -8.29
C SER A 157 -12.55 25.92 -7.45
N ALA A 158 -12.54 25.50 -6.18
CA ALA A 158 -13.69 25.60 -5.28
C ALA A 158 -13.78 26.94 -4.52
N GLY A 159 -12.80 27.83 -4.68
CA GLY A 159 -12.69 29.11 -3.96
C GLY A 159 -12.83 30.37 -4.83
N GLY A 160 -13.40 30.27 -6.03
CA GLY A 160 -13.69 31.40 -6.93
C GLY A 160 -15.14 31.41 -7.36
#